data_AF-A0A5N8X1S8-F1
#
_entry.id   AF-A0A5N8X1S8-F1
#
_cell.length_a   1.000
_cell.length_b   1.000
_cell.length_c   1.000
_cell.angle_alpha   90.00
_cell.angle_beta   90.00
_cell.angle_gamma   90.00
#
_symmetry.space_group_name_H-M   'P 1'
#
loop_
_entity.id
_entity.type
_entity.pdbx_description
1 polymer ?
#
loop_
_entity_poly.entity_id
_entity_poly.type
_entity_poly.pdbx_seq_one_letter_code
_entity_poly.pdbx_strand_id
1 'polypeptide(L)'
;MAQADPAAEPRPAEDPGSSESPASPESPERSERSESPGRPGSPEGSEGGTPLSRLAALHGVATSYSPSPDRTVAASDTAIVTALAALDVDASTPQAVRAALDLREQELRERLLPPTVVCWGGQTPGALAGLPEGTHLHIETEQGELRYTAEQLPHGVHALRATAPDGRTADAHLVVAPTRLPAPPGRTYGLLAQLYSLLSRRSWGMGDLGDLAELTAWAGRALGAGFVQVNPLHAAVPGHPTDPSPY
;
A
#
# COMPACT_ATOMS: atom_id res chain seq x y z
N MET A 1 61.44 58.10 -0.38
CA MET A 1 61.18 59.56 -0.52
C MET A 1 59.77 59.69 -1.04
N ALA A 2 58.79 59.88 -0.15
CA ALA A 2 58.23 61.19 0.26
C ALA A 2 57.28 61.72 -0.83
N GLN A 3 56.03 62.13 -0.58
CA GLN A 3 55.34 62.54 0.64
C GLN A 3 53.81 62.56 0.37
N ALA A 4 53.01 62.55 1.42
CA ALA A 4 51.55 62.57 1.42
C ALA A 4 50.96 63.98 1.64
N ASP A 5 49.65 64.07 1.36
CA ASP A 5 48.59 64.93 1.97
C ASP A 5 48.54 66.45 1.68
N PRO A 6 47.39 67.17 1.88
CA PRO A 6 46.14 66.75 2.54
C PRO A 6 44.79 67.19 1.91
N ALA A 7 43.74 66.73 2.59
CA ALA A 7 42.31 66.95 2.45
C ALA A 7 41.77 68.40 2.53
N ALA A 8 40.57 68.61 1.96
CA ALA A 8 39.62 69.64 2.37
C ALA A 8 38.17 69.23 2.07
N GLU A 9 37.33 69.26 3.10
CA GLU A 9 35.86 69.22 3.15
C GLU A 9 35.45 70.27 4.23
N PRO A 10 34.17 70.65 4.50
CA PRO A 10 32.87 70.33 3.87
C PRO A 10 31.83 71.51 3.85
N ARG A 11 30.57 71.16 3.47
CA ARG A 11 29.23 71.69 3.88
C ARG A 11 28.41 72.49 2.83
N PRO A 12 27.06 72.60 2.96
CA PRO A 12 26.04 71.54 2.97
C PRO A 12 24.78 71.92 2.12
N ALA A 13 23.89 70.96 1.84
CA ALA A 13 22.45 71.21 1.55
C ALA A 13 21.73 69.84 1.67
N GLU A 14 21.04 69.60 2.79
CA GLU A 14 19.58 69.69 2.95
C GLU A 14 18.79 68.54 2.30
N ASP A 15 18.21 67.76 3.22
CA ASP A 15 17.22 66.68 3.07
C ASP A 15 15.89 67.27 2.56
N PRO A 16 15.15 66.56 1.69
CA PRO A 16 13.96 65.93 2.25
C PRO A 16 13.59 64.58 1.61
N GLY A 17 12.99 63.72 2.41
CA GLY A 17 11.85 62.93 1.97
C GLY A 17 12.01 61.43 2.13
N SER A 18 11.46 60.96 3.24
CA SER A 18 11.05 59.59 3.51
C SER A 18 10.53 58.87 2.25
N SER A 19 11.18 57.78 1.87
CA SER A 19 10.58 56.78 0.98
C SER A 19 10.86 55.37 1.50
N GLU A 20 9.80 54.58 1.39
CA GLU A 20 9.50 53.33 2.06
C GLU A 20 10.52 52.19 1.84
N SER A 21 10.69 51.36 2.88
CA SER A 21 11.34 50.04 2.77
C SER A 21 10.60 49.17 1.75
N PRO A 22 11.30 48.48 0.82
CA PRO A 22 10.67 47.43 0.04
C PRO A 22 10.50 46.19 0.91
N ALA A 23 9.24 45.87 1.19
CA ALA A 23 8.82 44.63 1.82
C ALA A 23 9.27 43.41 1.00
N SER A 24 9.67 42.36 1.72
CA SER A 24 9.94 41.02 1.23
C SER A 24 8.80 40.51 0.33
N PRO A 25 9.10 39.75 -0.73
CA PRO A 25 8.05 39.17 -1.56
C PRO A 25 7.29 38.11 -0.75
N GLU A 26 6.02 38.42 -0.45
CA GLU A 26 5.05 37.46 0.05
C GLU A 26 4.93 36.29 -0.94
N SER A 27 5.20 35.09 -0.43
CA SER A 27 4.88 33.85 -1.12
C SER A 27 3.36 33.72 -1.16
N PRO A 28 2.73 33.39 -2.30
CA PRO A 28 1.30 33.17 -2.31
C PRO A 28 1.00 31.91 -1.49
N GLU A 29 0.36 32.10 -0.33
CA GLU A 29 -0.32 31.03 0.40
C GLU A 29 -1.40 30.46 -0.52
N ARG A 30 -1.03 29.42 -1.27
CA ARG A 30 -1.98 28.53 -1.92
C ARG A 30 -2.65 27.77 -0.78
N SER A 31 -3.78 28.30 -0.32
CA SER A 31 -4.78 27.57 0.45
C SER A 31 -5.26 26.39 -0.40
N GLU A 32 -4.47 25.32 -0.42
CA GLU A 32 -4.94 24.00 -0.81
C GLU A 32 -5.85 23.54 0.31
N ARG A 33 -7.15 23.87 0.16
CA ARG A 33 -8.20 23.16 0.85
C ARG A 33 -7.94 21.69 0.57
N SER A 34 -7.55 20.97 1.62
CA SER A 34 -7.49 19.53 1.64
C SER A 34 -8.94 19.03 1.48
N GLU A 35 -9.44 19.02 0.25
CA GLU A 35 -10.58 18.18 -0.11
C GLU A 35 -10.13 16.75 0.15
N SER A 36 -10.59 16.23 1.28
CA SER A 36 -10.56 14.79 1.54
C SER A 36 -11.09 14.09 0.30
N PRO A 37 -10.49 12.99 -0.17
CA PRO A 37 -11.04 12.21 -1.26
C PRO A 37 -12.49 11.92 -0.89
N GLY A 38 -13.42 12.45 -1.70
CA GLY A 38 -14.84 12.24 -1.50
C GLY A 38 -15.06 10.76 -1.30
N ARG A 39 -15.72 10.40 -0.19
CA ARG A 39 -16.30 9.07 -0.04
C ARG A 39 -16.94 8.72 -1.38
N PRO A 40 -16.67 7.54 -1.98
CA PRO A 40 -17.43 7.13 -3.15
C PRO A 40 -18.91 7.28 -2.77
N GLY A 41 -19.62 8.07 -3.58
CA GLY A 41 -21.04 8.30 -3.38
C GLY A 41 -21.69 6.96 -3.16
N SER A 42 -22.37 6.81 -2.02
CA SER A 42 -23.24 5.67 -1.77
C SER A 42 -24.10 5.50 -3.03
N PRO A 43 -24.14 4.32 -3.66
CA PRO A 43 -25.06 4.11 -4.76
C PRO A 43 -26.47 4.20 -4.15
N GLU A 44 -27.11 5.36 -4.28
CA GLU A 44 -28.55 5.48 -4.12
C GLU A 44 -29.18 4.66 -5.25
N GLY A 45 -29.66 3.46 -4.89
CA GLY A 45 -30.48 2.62 -5.76
C GLY A 45 -29.99 1.17 -5.88
N SER A 46 -30.21 0.36 -4.85
CA SER A 46 -30.66 -1.04 -4.94
C SER A 46 -30.51 -1.74 -3.58
N GLU A 47 -31.39 -1.44 -2.63
CA GLU A 47 -31.76 -2.44 -1.62
C GLU A 47 -32.57 -3.54 -2.34
N GLY A 48 -31.88 -4.36 -3.15
CA GLY A 48 -32.51 -5.32 -4.06
C GLY A 48 -31.56 -5.98 -5.06
N GLY A 49 -30.30 -6.22 -4.68
CA GLY A 49 -29.35 -6.95 -5.53
C GLY A 49 -29.84 -8.37 -5.86
N THR A 50 -29.52 -8.87 -7.06
CA THR A 50 -29.84 -10.25 -7.44
C THR A 50 -29.11 -11.24 -6.52
N PRO A 51 -29.60 -12.48 -6.35
CA PRO A 51 -28.87 -13.50 -5.59
C PRO A 51 -27.43 -13.68 -6.08
N LEU A 52 -27.19 -13.55 -7.39
CA LEU A 52 -25.86 -13.61 -7.99
C LEU A 52 -24.98 -12.43 -7.55
N SER A 53 -25.51 -11.19 -7.54
CA SER A 53 -24.72 -10.03 -7.12
C SER A 53 -24.38 -10.07 -5.63
N ARG A 54 -25.30 -10.60 -4.81
CA ARG A 54 -25.07 -10.81 -3.38
C ARG A 54 -24.01 -11.88 -3.14
N LEU A 55 -24.10 -13.01 -3.83
CA LEU A 55 -23.07 -14.06 -3.78
C LEU A 55 -21.71 -13.50 -4.21
N ALA A 56 -21.65 -12.76 -5.32
CA ALA A 56 -20.43 -12.10 -5.79
C ALA A 56 -19.80 -11.20 -4.72
N ALA A 57 -20.60 -10.36 -4.07
CA ALA A 57 -20.13 -9.47 -3.00
C ALA A 57 -19.54 -10.24 -1.81
N LEU A 58 -20.16 -11.36 -1.38
CA LEU A 58 -19.66 -12.18 -0.28
C LEU A 58 -18.33 -12.90 -0.57
N HIS A 59 -17.96 -13.00 -1.85
CA HIS A 59 -16.69 -13.55 -2.33
C HIS A 59 -15.72 -12.47 -2.85
N GLY A 60 -16.05 -11.19 -2.70
CA GLY A 60 -15.19 -10.08 -3.14
C GLY A 60 -15.12 -9.89 -4.66
N VAL A 61 -16.08 -10.46 -5.41
CA VAL A 61 -16.20 -10.29 -6.86
C VAL A 61 -17.02 -9.03 -7.14
N ALA A 62 -16.40 -8.04 -7.78
CA ALA A 62 -17.07 -6.81 -8.17
C ALA A 62 -18.07 -7.06 -9.30
N THR A 63 -19.29 -6.53 -9.17
CA THR A 63 -20.35 -6.65 -10.19
C THR A 63 -20.37 -5.47 -11.17
N SER A 64 -19.48 -4.50 -10.97
CA SER A 64 -19.25 -3.37 -11.87
C SER A 64 -17.83 -2.84 -11.67
N TYR A 65 -17.33 -2.10 -12.65
CA TYR A 65 -16.02 -1.45 -12.59
C TYR A 65 -16.02 -0.14 -13.38
N SER A 66 -15.09 0.75 -13.05
CA SER A 66 -14.97 2.05 -13.71
C SER A 66 -13.64 2.16 -14.45
N PRO A 67 -13.60 1.88 -15.77
CA PRO A 67 -12.35 1.95 -16.55
C PRO A 67 -11.83 3.39 -16.71
N SER A 68 -12.67 4.39 -16.46
CA SER A 68 -12.32 5.81 -16.40
C SER A 68 -13.25 6.51 -15.40
N PRO A 69 -12.87 7.67 -14.83
CA PRO A 69 -13.65 8.33 -13.77
C PRO A 69 -15.14 8.51 -14.09
N ASP A 70 -15.48 8.84 -15.33
CA ASP A 70 -16.86 9.15 -15.74
C ASP A 70 -17.62 7.96 -16.36
N ARG A 71 -17.06 6.76 -16.29
CA ARG A 71 -17.66 5.57 -16.91
C ARG A 71 -17.70 4.43 -15.92
N THR A 72 -18.90 3.91 -15.67
CA THR A 72 -19.11 2.67 -14.92
C THR A 72 -19.72 1.62 -15.83
N VAL A 73 -19.15 0.42 -15.81
CA VAL A 73 -19.54 -0.72 -16.63
C VAL A 73 -20.03 -1.82 -15.70
N ALA A 74 -21.24 -2.32 -15.92
CA ALA A 74 -21.73 -3.52 -15.24
C ALA A 74 -20.99 -4.75 -15.79
N ALA A 75 -20.55 -5.64 -14.89
CA ALA A 75 -20.05 -6.94 -15.29
C ALA A 75 -21.22 -7.80 -15.80
N SER A 76 -20.97 -8.61 -16.83
CA SER A 76 -21.99 -9.58 -17.28
C SER A 76 -22.13 -10.72 -16.29
N ASP A 77 -23.32 -11.32 -16.21
CA ASP A 77 -23.58 -12.49 -15.37
C ASP A 77 -22.59 -13.63 -15.69
N THR A 78 -22.26 -13.84 -16.97
CA THR A 78 -21.25 -14.82 -17.40
C THR A 78 -19.88 -14.53 -16.80
N ALA A 79 -19.44 -13.27 -16.75
CA ALA A 79 -18.17 -12.90 -16.14
C ALA A 79 -18.18 -13.13 -14.62
N ILE A 80 -19.29 -12.78 -13.96
CA ILE A 80 -19.46 -13.00 -12.50
C ILE A 80 -19.42 -14.50 -12.19
N VAL A 81 -20.18 -15.32 -12.92
CA VAL A 81 -20.21 -16.79 -12.74
C VAL A 81 -18.83 -17.41 -13.00
N THR A 82 -18.11 -16.94 -14.03
CA THR A 82 -16.75 -17.43 -14.33
C THR A 82 -15.76 -17.07 -13.23
N ALA A 83 -15.82 -15.83 -12.70
CA ALA A 83 -14.97 -15.41 -11.59
C ALA A 83 -15.26 -16.20 -10.31
N LEU A 84 -16.55 -16.44 -10.01
CA LEU A 84 -16.96 -17.29 -8.88
C LEU A 84 -16.47 -18.73 -9.05
N ALA A 85 -16.57 -19.30 -10.26
CA ALA A 85 -16.05 -20.64 -10.54
C ALA A 85 -14.52 -20.73 -10.36
N ALA A 86 -13.78 -19.67 -10.70
CA ALA A 86 -12.34 -19.59 -10.46
C ALA A 86 -11.98 -19.47 -8.96
N LEU A 87 -12.95 -19.12 -8.12
CA LEU A 87 -12.86 -19.15 -6.65
C LEU A 87 -13.48 -20.43 -6.06
N ASP A 88 -13.68 -21.46 -6.88
CA ASP A 88 -14.29 -22.75 -6.52
C ASP A 88 -15.75 -22.64 -6.01
N VAL A 89 -16.51 -21.66 -6.50
CA VAL A 89 -17.93 -21.46 -6.17
C VAL A 89 -18.82 -21.78 -7.37
N ASP A 90 -19.70 -22.78 -7.22
CA ASP A 90 -20.69 -23.10 -8.26
C ASP A 90 -21.84 -22.07 -8.29
N ALA A 91 -21.83 -21.25 -9.33
CA ALA A 91 -22.88 -20.30 -9.66
C ALA A 91 -23.50 -20.57 -11.04
N SER A 92 -23.34 -21.79 -11.57
CA SER A 92 -23.73 -22.15 -12.95
C SER A 92 -25.23 -22.12 -13.21
N THR A 93 -26.06 -22.23 -12.15
CA THR A 93 -27.52 -22.20 -12.23
C THR A 93 -28.14 -21.35 -11.12
N PRO A 94 -29.37 -20.84 -11.29
CA PRO A 94 -30.05 -20.09 -10.23
C PRO A 94 -30.24 -20.86 -8.91
N GLN A 95 -30.31 -22.20 -8.98
CA GLN A 95 -30.38 -23.08 -7.81
C GLN A 95 -29.02 -23.20 -7.13
N ALA A 96 -27.94 -23.38 -7.91
CA ALA A 96 -26.57 -23.40 -7.39
C ALA A 96 -26.20 -22.08 -6.71
N VAL A 97 -26.57 -20.94 -7.31
CA VAL A 97 -26.37 -19.60 -6.71
C VAL A 97 -27.05 -19.50 -5.34
N ARG A 98 -28.30 -19.95 -5.22
CA ARG A 98 -29.04 -19.94 -3.95
C ARG A 98 -28.38 -20.84 -2.90
N ALA A 99 -28.03 -22.07 -3.28
CA ALA A 99 -27.38 -23.01 -2.38
C ALA A 99 -26.01 -22.50 -1.89
N ALA A 100 -25.20 -21.95 -2.79
CA ALA A 100 -23.90 -21.36 -2.46
C ALA A 100 -24.04 -20.12 -1.56
N LEU A 101 -25.04 -19.28 -1.83
CA LEU A 101 -25.34 -18.11 -1.00
C LEU A 101 -25.76 -18.53 0.42
N ASP A 102 -26.69 -19.47 0.55
CA ASP A 102 -27.15 -19.97 1.85
C ASP A 102 -26.00 -20.58 2.66
N LEU A 103 -25.17 -21.40 2.00
CA LEU A 103 -23.97 -22.00 2.60
C LEU A 103 -22.99 -20.94 3.10
N ARG A 104 -22.68 -19.94 2.27
CA ARG A 104 -21.74 -18.87 2.62
C ARG A 104 -22.26 -18.00 3.76
N GLU A 105 -23.54 -17.67 3.76
CA GLU A 105 -24.17 -16.90 4.83
C GLU A 105 -24.22 -17.67 6.14
N GLN A 106 -24.40 -19.00 6.09
CA GLN A 106 -24.30 -19.84 7.27
C GLN A 106 -22.88 -19.87 7.83
N GLU A 107 -21.87 -20.12 6.98
CA GLU A 107 -20.46 -20.12 7.36
C GLU A 107 -20.08 -18.80 8.04
N LEU A 108 -20.46 -17.66 7.44
CA LEU A 108 -20.14 -16.34 7.99
C LEU A 108 -20.85 -16.04 9.32
N ARG A 109 -22.07 -16.57 9.53
CA ARG A 109 -22.79 -16.44 10.81
C ARG A 109 -22.15 -17.25 11.92
N GLU A 110 -21.65 -18.44 11.61
CA GLU A 110 -21.07 -19.36 12.59
C GLU A 110 -19.63 -18.98 12.96
N ARG A 111 -18.90 -18.36 12.02
CA ARG A 111 -17.49 -17.99 12.17
C ARG A 111 -17.27 -16.84 13.15
N LEU A 112 -16.40 -17.05 14.15
CA LEU A 112 -16.00 -16.02 15.10
C LEU A 112 -15.01 -15.01 14.51
N LEU A 113 -14.02 -15.48 13.74
CA LEU A 113 -12.94 -14.66 13.18
C LEU A 113 -12.69 -15.00 11.72
N PRO A 114 -12.30 -14.02 10.88
CA PRO A 114 -11.72 -14.33 9.57
C PRO A 114 -10.39 -15.10 9.75
N PRO A 115 -9.90 -15.79 8.71
CA PRO A 115 -8.63 -16.53 8.76
C PRO A 115 -7.42 -15.64 9.11
N THR A 116 -7.50 -14.35 8.77
CA THR A 116 -6.48 -13.36 9.07
C THR A 116 -7.12 -12.08 9.59
N VAL A 117 -6.57 -11.58 10.68
CA VAL A 117 -6.91 -10.29 11.30
C VAL A 117 -5.70 -9.37 11.18
N VAL A 118 -5.91 -8.12 10.74
CA VAL A 118 -4.82 -7.14 10.60
C VAL A 118 -5.05 -5.98 11.57
N CYS A 119 -4.08 -5.76 12.46
CA CYS A 119 -3.98 -4.60 13.35
C CYS A 119 -3.07 -3.55 12.74
N TRP A 120 -3.59 -2.35 12.51
CA TRP A 120 -2.79 -1.20 12.08
C TRP A 120 -2.55 -0.26 13.26
N GLY A 121 -1.29 0.07 13.54
CA GLY A 121 -0.94 1.14 14.49
C GLY A 121 -1.44 0.94 15.92
N GLY A 122 -1.58 -0.31 16.38
CA GLY A 122 -2.07 -0.63 17.73
C GLY A 122 -3.57 -0.41 17.95
N GLN A 123 -4.35 -0.15 16.91
CA GLN A 123 -5.81 -0.10 17.02
C GLN A 123 -6.42 -1.50 17.03
N THR A 124 -7.44 -1.71 17.85
CA THR A 124 -8.21 -2.96 17.87
C THR A 124 -8.98 -3.14 16.56
N PRO A 125 -8.72 -4.21 15.78
CA PRO A 125 -9.44 -4.48 14.54
C PRO A 125 -10.93 -4.72 14.80
N GLY A 126 -11.78 -4.32 13.85
CA GLY A 126 -13.22 -4.55 13.94
C GLY A 126 -13.59 -6.02 14.13
N ALA A 127 -12.81 -6.95 13.58
CA ALA A 127 -13.01 -8.39 13.78
C ALA A 127 -12.85 -8.83 15.25
N LEU A 128 -11.93 -8.22 16.00
CA LEU A 128 -11.78 -8.49 17.44
C LEU A 128 -12.83 -7.75 18.26
N ALA A 129 -13.17 -6.52 17.87
CA ALA A 129 -14.20 -5.74 18.53
C ALA A 129 -15.61 -6.33 18.38
N GLY A 130 -15.85 -7.09 17.31
CA GLY A 130 -17.12 -7.78 17.04
C GLY A 130 -17.25 -9.17 17.70
N LEU A 131 -16.26 -9.61 18.48
CA LEU A 131 -16.35 -10.89 19.18
C LEU A 131 -17.42 -10.85 20.27
N PRO A 132 -18.08 -12.00 20.58
CA PRO A 132 -19.00 -12.09 21.71
C PRO A 132 -18.35 -11.63 23.01
N GLU A 133 -19.10 -10.92 23.85
CA GLU A 133 -18.63 -10.51 25.18
C GLU A 133 -18.17 -11.74 25.99
N GLY A 134 -17.04 -11.63 26.69
CA GLY A 134 -16.44 -12.74 27.42
C GLY A 134 -15.58 -13.69 26.57
N THR A 135 -15.34 -13.39 25.30
CA THR A 135 -14.40 -14.16 24.46
C THR A 135 -12.98 -14.04 25.00
N HIS A 136 -12.33 -15.17 25.27
CA HIS A 136 -10.94 -15.25 25.69
C HIS A 136 -10.01 -15.34 24.48
N LEU A 137 -8.97 -14.51 24.46
CA LEU A 137 -7.93 -14.52 23.43
C LEU A 137 -6.67 -15.19 23.96
N HIS A 138 -6.02 -15.97 23.12
CA HIS A 138 -4.72 -16.56 23.35
C HIS A 138 -3.86 -16.29 22.12
N ILE A 139 -2.83 -15.47 22.29
CA ILE A 139 -2.00 -14.96 21.21
C ILE A 139 -0.57 -15.43 21.46
N GLU A 140 -0.03 -16.22 20.56
CA GLU A 140 1.39 -16.54 20.52
C GLU A 140 2.06 -15.57 19.54
N THR A 141 2.94 -14.71 20.06
CA THR A 141 3.66 -13.75 19.24
C THR A 141 4.65 -14.47 18.33
N GLU A 142 5.13 -13.78 17.30
CA GLU A 142 6.15 -14.32 16.39
C GLU A 142 7.46 -14.66 17.14
N GLN A 143 7.68 -13.99 18.27
CA GLN A 143 8.81 -14.19 19.16
C GLN A 143 8.60 -15.35 20.15
N GLY A 144 7.46 -16.04 20.10
CA GLY A 144 7.11 -17.15 21.00
C GLY A 144 6.62 -16.72 22.39
N GLU A 145 6.23 -15.46 22.57
CA GLU A 145 5.65 -14.97 23.82
C GLU A 145 4.14 -15.18 23.83
N LEU A 146 3.58 -15.52 25.00
CA LEU A 146 2.15 -15.65 25.16
C LEU A 146 1.50 -14.36 25.67
N ARG A 147 0.44 -13.93 24.98
CA ARG A 147 -0.37 -12.74 25.27
C ARG A 147 -1.86 -13.08 25.27
N TYR A 148 -2.65 -12.28 25.98
CA TYR A 148 -4.10 -12.45 26.10
C TYR A 148 -4.89 -11.22 25.63
N THR A 149 -4.19 -10.23 25.11
CA THR A 149 -4.75 -9.00 24.53
C THR A 149 -4.00 -8.69 23.24
N ALA A 150 -4.72 -8.12 22.28
CA ALA A 150 -4.14 -7.65 21.03
C ALA A 150 -3.50 -6.25 21.15
N GLU A 151 -3.51 -5.66 22.35
CA GLU A 151 -2.91 -4.37 22.62
C GLU A 151 -1.37 -4.46 22.68
N GLN A 152 -0.71 -3.43 22.13
CA GLN A 152 0.75 -3.24 22.25
C GLN A 152 1.59 -4.45 21.83
N LEU A 153 1.09 -5.22 20.87
CA LEU A 153 1.86 -6.28 20.23
C LEU A 153 2.96 -5.68 19.35
N PRO A 154 4.14 -6.32 19.28
CA PRO A 154 5.18 -5.92 18.33
C PRO A 154 4.68 -6.11 16.90
N HIS A 155 5.26 -5.39 15.93
CA HIS A 155 4.99 -5.69 14.52
C HIS A 155 5.42 -7.13 14.20
N GLY A 156 4.61 -7.83 13.40
CA GLY A 156 4.89 -9.21 13.04
C GLY A 156 3.64 -10.00 12.69
N VAL A 157 3.81 -11.31 12.54
CA VAL A 157 2.73 -12.27 12.28
C VAL A 157 2.60 -13.21 13.48
N HIS A 158 1.46 -13.15 14.15
CA HIS A 158 1.19 -13.89 15.38
C HIS A 158 0.12 -14.97 15.14
N ALA A 159 0.10 -15.99 15.99
CA ALA A 159 -0.99 -16.95 16.03
C ALA A 159 -2.04 -16.49 17.06
N LEU A 160 -3.30 -16.38 16.65
CA LEU A 160 -4.41 -15.98 17.50
C LEU A 160 -5.41 -17.13 17.61
N ARG A 161 -5.79 -17.47 18.84
CA ARG A 161 -6.93 -18.32 19.15
C ARG A 161 -7.94 -17.54 19.98
N ALA A 162 -9.19 -17.53 19.55
CA ALA A 162 -10.33 -16.98 20.28
C ALA A 162 -11.25 -18.11 20.76
N THR A 163 -11.70 -18.02 22.01
CA THR A 163 -12.67 -18.97 22.62
C THR A 163 -13.84 -18.19 23.18
N ALA A 164 -15.02 -18.29 22.55
CA ALA A 164 -16.23 -17.61 22.97
C ALA A 164 -16.92 -18.35 24.15
N PRO A 165 -17.75 -17.67 24.95
CA PRO A 165 -18.44 -18.31 26.09
C PRO A 165 -19.41 -19.42 25.70
N ASP A 166 -19.92 -19.41 24.47
CA ASP A 166 -20.78 -20.45 23.92
C ASP A 166 -20.00 -21.71 23.48
N GLY A 167 -18.68 -21.74 23.71
CA GLY A 167 -17.79 -22.86 23.42
C GLY A 167 -17.22 -22.86 22.01
N ARG A 168 -17.62 -21.92 21.13
CA ARG A 168 -17.01 -21.80 19.80
C ARG A 168 -15.55 -21.34 19.92
N THR A 169 -14.71 -21.88 19.04
CA THR A 169 -13.29 -21.50 18.94
C THR A 169 -12.94 -21.10 17.51
N ALA A 170 -12.02 -20.17 17.35
CA ALA A 170 -11.44 -19.81 16.06
C ALA A 170 -9.94 -19.58 16.15
N ASP A 171 -9.22 -20.08 15.16
CA ASP A 171 -7.80 -19.80 14.94
C ASP A 171 -7.65 -18.81 13.77
N ALA A 172 -6.74 -17.86 13.90
CA ALA A 172 -6.43 -16.87 12.88
C ALA A 172 -4.96 -16.44 12.92
N HIS A 173 -4.45 -15.93 11.82
CA HIS A 173 -3.22 -15.14 11.81
C HIS A 173 -3.54 -13.71 12.26
N LEU A 174 -2.79 -13.19 13.23
CA LEU A 174 -2.87 -11.80 13.66
C LEU A 174 -1.64 -11.04 13.14
N VAL A 175 -1.84 -10.23 12.11
CA VAL A 175 -0.79 -9.40 11.51
C VAL A 175 -0.81 -8.03 12.17
N VAL A 176 0.28 -7.65 12.83
CA VAL A 176 0.45 -6.32 13.41
C VAL A 176 1.35 -5.53 12.48
N ALA A 177 0.75 -4.59 11.74
CA ALA A 177 1.41 -3.88 10.66
C ALA A 177 1.63 -2.38 11.01
N PRO A 178 2.75 -1.79 10.56
CA PRO A 178 2.97 -0.36 10.72
C PRO A 178 1.99 0.44 9.86
N THR A 179 1.54 1.60 10.35
CA THR A 179 0.63 2.48 9.59
C THR A 179 1.31 3.19 8.42
N ARG A 180 2.65 3.22 8.41
CA ARG A 180 3.47 3.86 7.37
C ARG A 180 4.75 3.07 7.17
N LEU A 181 5.20 3.01 5.93
CA LEU A 181 6.55 2.55 5.62
C LEU A 181 7.58 3.58 6.09
N PRO A 182 8.78 3.15 6.53
CA PRO A 182 9.89 4.07 6.76
C PRO A 182 10.20 4.86 5.48
N ALA A 183 10.21 6.18 5.58
CA ALA A 183 10.61 7.04 4.46
C ALA A 183 12.14 7.13 4.38
N PRO A 184 12.72 7.27 3.18
CA PRO A 184 14.13 7.65 3.05
C PRO A 184 14.35 9.01 3.74
N PRO A 185 15.57 9.28 4.27
CA PRO A 185 15.85 10.46 5.09
C PRO A 185 15.73 11.79 4.33
N GLY A 186 15.63 11.76 3.00
CA GLY A 186 15.45 12.92 2.15
C GLY A 186 15.16 12.52 0.71
N ARG A 187 14.99 13.54 -0.15
CA ARG A 187 14.83 13.31 -1.59
C ARG A 187 16.12 12.75 -2.17
N THR A 188 16.01 11.71 -3.00
CA THR A 188 17.14 11.12 -3.70
C THR A 188 16.73 10.74 -5.12
N TYR A 189 17.70 10.39 -5.95
CA TYR A 189 17.50 9.85 -7.28
C TYR A 189 18.25 8.52 -7.41
N GLY A 190 17.91 7.75 -8.44
CA GLY A 190 18.54 6.48 -8.71
C GLY A 190 18.66 6.21 -10.20
N LEU A 191 19.35 5.12 -10.53
CA LEU A 191 19.42 4.60 -11.89
C LEU A 191 18.39 3.48 -12.06
N LEU A 192 17.78 3.40 -13.24
CA LEU A 192 16.98 2.25 -13.65
C LEU A 192 17.73 1.50 -14.73
N ALA A 193 17.99 0.21 -14.50
CA ALA A 193 18.69 -0.65 -15.46
C ALA A 193 17.90 -1.95 -15.70
N GLN A 194 17.77 -2.34 -16.97
CA GLN A 194 17.40 -3.71 -17.31
C GLN A 194 18.67 -4.55 -17.17
N LEU A 195 18.79 -5.32 -16.08
CA LEU A 195 20.04 -5.97 -15.69
C LEU A 195 20.57 -6.89 -16.79
N TYR A 196 19.67 -7.64 -17.44
CA TYR A 196 20.04 -8.53 -18.54
C TYR A 196 20.72 -7.81 -19.72
N SER A 197 20.52 -6.49 -19.87
CA SER A 197 21.13 -5.67 -20.92
C SER A 197 22.42 -4.96 -20.50
N LEU A 198 22.82 -5.06 -19.22
CA LEU A 198 24.04 -4.43 -18.71
C LEU A 198 25.25 -5.29 -19.05
N LEU A 199 26.16 -4.79 -19.89
CA LEU A 199 27.36 -5.54 -20.27
C LEU A 199 28.61 -4.92 -19.67
N SER A 200 29.44 -5.77 -19.06
CA SER A 200 30.81 -5.49 -18.70
C SER A 200 31.79 -6.35 -19.51
N ARG A 201 33.09 -6.13 -19.30
CA ARG A 201 34.15 -6.96 -19.90
C ARG A 201 34.17 -8.40 -19.38
N ARG A 202 33.42 -8.69 -18.32
CA ARG A 202 33.37 -10.00 -17.65
C ARG A 202 32.06 -10.75 -17.91
N SER A 203 31.02 -10.04 -18.36
CA SER A 203 29.70 -10.59 -18.64
C SER A 203 29.76 -11.70 -19.70
N TRP A 204 28.94 -12.74 -19.53
CA TRP A 204 28.84 -13.87 -20.47
C TRP A 204 27.63 -13.70 -21.41
N GLY A 205 27.53 -12.53 -22.05
CA GLY A 205 26.47 -12.22 -23.02
C GLY A 205 25.22 -11.57 -22.43
N MET A 206 25.15 -11.41 -21.11
CA MET A 206 24.12 -10.64 -20.41
C MET A 206 24.65 -10.18 -19.04
N GLY A 207 24.00 -9.18 -18.45
CA GLY A 207 24.39 -8.69 -17.13
C GLY A 207 24.07 -9.66 -16.00
N ASP A 208 24.96 -9.73 -15.03
CA ASP A 208 24.84 -10.56 -13.84
C ASP A 208 24.89 -9.76 -12.53
N LEU A 209 24.86 -10.44 -11.38
CA LEU A 209 24.89 -9.79 -10.07
C LEU A 209 26.24 -9.10 -9.77
N GLY A 210 27.33 -9.52 -10.42
CA GLY A 210 28.61 -8.83 -10.37
C GLY A 210 28.55 -7.48 -11.09
N ASP A 211 27.95 -7.46 -12.28
CA ASP A 211 27.72 -6.22 -13.03
C ASP A 211 26.82 -5.25 -12.26
N LEU A 212 25.78 -5.76 -11.58
CA LEU A 212 24.92 -4.96 -10.70
C LEU A 212 25.69 -4.38 -9.52
N ALA A 213 26.56 -5.16 -8.88
CA ALA A 213 27.38 -4.71 -7.77
C ALA A 213 28.33 -3.58 -8.20
N GLU A 214 28.96 -3.71 -9.37
CA GLU A 214 29.85 -2.70 -9.93
C GLU A 214 29.09 -1.41 -10.26
N LEU A 215 27.96 -1.50 -10.95
CA LEU A 215 27.10 -0.36 -11.28
C LEU A 215 26.63 0.38 -10.02
N THR A 216 26.15 -0.36 -9.01
CA THR A 216 25.64 0.22 -7.76
C THR A 216 26.75 0.93 -7.00
N ALA A 217 27.93 0.30 -6.90
CA ALA A 217 29.08 0.86 -6.21
C ALA A 217 29.61 2.13 -6.90
N TRP A 218 29.66 2.14 -8.22
CA TRP A 218 30.04 3.32 -9.00
C TRP A 218 28.98 4.43 -8.88
N ALA A 219 27.69 4.12 -9.05
CA ALA A 219 26.62 5.10 -9.02
C ALA A 219 26.53 5.82 -7.66
N GLY A 220 26.66 5.08 -6.56
CA GLY A 220 26.68 5.67 -5.22
C GLY A 220 27.88 6.59 -5.00
N ARG A 221 29.10 6.19 -5.40
CA ARG A 221 30.32 6.98 -5.15
C ARG A 221 30.51 8.15 -6.12
N ALA A 222 30.25 7.94 -7.41
CA ALA A 222 30.57 8.91 -8.45
C ALA A 222 29.42 9.89 -8.71
N LEU A 223 28.19 9.44 -8.55
CA LEU A 223 27.00 10.27 -8.81
C LEU A 223 26.30 10.68 -7.51
N GLY A 224 26.38 9.87 -6.44
CA GLY A 224 25.57 10.09 -5.23
C GLY A 224 24.14 9.57 -5.39
N ALA A 225 23.93 8.59 -6.27
CA ALA A 225 22.65 7.92 -6.45
C ALA A 225 22.27 7.15 -5.16
N GLY A 226 21.02 7.30 -4.70
CA GLY A 226 20.52 6.65 -3.48
C GLY A 226 20.01 5.23 -3.70
N PHE A 227 19.77 4.83 -4.95
CA PHE A 227 19.33 3.48 -5.30
C PHE A 227 19.66 3.13 -6.76
N VAL A 228 19.65 1.82 -7.05
CA VAL A 228 19.59 1.27 -8.40
C VAL A 228 18.38 0.35 -8.47
N GLN A 229 17.47 0.63 -9.39
CA GLN A 229 16.30 -0.21 -9.66
C GLN A 229 16.60 -1.13 -10.84
N VAL A 230 16.23 -2.40 -10.71
CA VAL A 230 16.35 -3.42 -11.76
C VAL A 230 14.99 -3.98 -12.13
N ASN A 231 14.93 -4.68 -13.27
CA ASN A 231 13.81 -5.55 -13.61
C ASN A 231 13.64 -6.69 -12.58
N PRO A 232 12.48 -7.36 -12.52
CA PRO A 232 12.32 -8.53 -11.67
C PRO A 232 13.37 -9.60 -11.94
N LEU A 233 13.85 -10.23 -10.87
CA LEU A 233 14.86 -11.30 -10.90
C LEU A 233 14.26 -12.64 -10.47
N HIS A 234 12.98 -12.87 -10.79
CA HIS A 234 12.29 -14.11 -10.45
C HIS A 234 12.94 -15.30 -11.17
N ALA A 235 12.91 -16.46 -10.52
CA ALA A 235 13.31 -17.70 -11.17
C ALA A 235 12.34 -17.99 -12.31
N ALA A 236 12.87 -18.07 -13.54
CA ALA A 236 12.08 -18.45 -14.70
C ALA A 236 11.90 -19.98 -14.78
N VAL A 237 10.96 -20.43 -15.62
CA VAL A 237 10.72 -21.86 -15.85
C VAL A 237 11.99 -22.51 -16.40
N PRO A 238 12.51 -23.58 -15.77
CA PRO A 238 13.65 -24.32 -16.30
C PRO A 238 13.30 -24.93 -17.67
N GLY A 239 14.06 -24.61 -18.72
CA GLY A 239 13.82 -25.08 -20.08
C GLY A 239 14.69 -24.36 -21.11
N HIS A 240 14.75 -24.83 -22.36
CA HIS A 240 15.48 -24.15 -23.44
C HIS A 240 14.58 -24.00 -24.69
N PRO A 241 14.35 -22.78 -25.19
CA PRO A 241 14.68 -21.50 -24.54
C PRO A 241 13.76 -21.21 -23.34
N THR A 242 14.30 -20.52 -22.34
CA THR A 242 13.49 -19.92 -21.26
C THR A 242 12.73 -18.71 -21.78
N ASP A 243 11.59 -18.39 -21.19
CA ASP A 243 10.85 -17.15 -21.46
C ASP A 243 11.75 -15.92 -21.22
N PRO A 244 11.95 -15.03 -22.21
CA PRO A 244 12.76 -13.83 -22.05
C PRO A 244 12.05 -12.72 -21.25
N SER A 245 10.74 -12.81 -21.00
CA SER A 245 10.00 -11.86 -20.18
C SER A 245 10.42 -11.98 -18.70
N PRO A 246 10.75 -10.88 -18.03
CA PRO A 246 10.95 -10.88 -16.58
C PRO A 246 9.63 -10.82 -15.78
N TYR A 247 8.46 -10.81 -16.46
CA TYR A 247 7.12 -10.72 -15.87
C TYR A 247 6.27 -11.93 -16.23
#